data_AF-A0A4Y7U434-F1
#
_entry.id   AF-A0A4Y7U434-F1
#
_cell.length_a   1.000
_cell.length_b   1.000
_cell.length_c   1.000
_cell.angle_alpha   90.00
_cell.angle_beta   90.00
_cell.angle_gamma   90.00
#
_symmetry.space_group_name_H-M   'P 1'
#
loop_
_entity.id
_entity.type
_entity.pdbx_description
1 polymer ?
#
loop_
_entity_poly.entity_id
_entity_poly.type
_entity_poly.pdbx_seq_one_letter_code
_entity_poly.pdbx_strand_id
1 'polypeptide(L)'
;KEYFHKTLLNSEEGKAIGLSYFKERGFTNETIKKFSLGYSPETWDALTKEALGKGYKFEFLESTGLTIAREDRPFDRFKGRVMFPIESMSGRVLGFGGRILTNDKKAAKYLNSPESDIYHKSKVLYGIFQAKQSI
;
A
#
# COMPACT_ATOMS: atom_id res chain seq x y z
N LYS A 1 -1.02 -0.93 6.86
CA LYS A 1 -2.28 -1.17 6.11
C LYS A 1 -3.40 -0.23 6.51
N GLU A 2 -3.59 0.04 7.82
CA GLU A 2 -4.69 0.88 8.32
C GLU A 2 -4.70 2.28 7.71
N TYR A 3 -3.55 2.96 7.63
CA TYR A 3 -3.43 4.27 6.98
C TYR A 3 -4.04 4.25 5.57
N PHE A 4 -3.51 3.42 4.67
CA PHE A 4 -3.99 3.35 3.29
C PHE A 4 -5.46 2.95 3.18
N HIS A 5 -5.95 2.05 4.03
CA HIS A 5 -7.35 1.65 4.04
C HIS A 5 -8.26 2.80 4.47
N LYS A 6 -7.90 3.53 5.53
CA LYS A 6 -8.62 4.74 5.95
C LYS A 6 -8.55 5.83 4.87
N THR A 7 -7.39 6.03 4.25
CA THR A 7 -7.24 7.00 3.16
C THR A 7 -8.18 6.67 2.01
N LEU A 8 -8.25 5.41 1.58
CA LEU A 8 -9.20 4.96 0.54
C LEU A 8 -10.65 5.29 0.89
N LEU A 9 -11.06 5.02 2.13
CA LEU A 9 -12.46 5.12 2.53
C LEU A 9 -12.90 6.53 2.95
N ASN A 10 -11.97 7.37 3.40
CA ASN A 10 -12.33 8.62 4.09
C ASN A 10 -11.84 9.88 3.38
N SER A 11 -10.73 9.83 2.63
CA SER A 11 -10.24 11.00 1.90
C SER A 11 -11.04 11.24 0.62
N GLU A 12 -11.12 12.50 0.17
CA GLU A 12 -11.77 12.85 -1.09
C GLU A 12 -11.10 12.14 -2.27
N GLU A 13 -9.77 12.21 -2.36
CA GLU A 13 -8.99 11.55 -3.42
C GLU A 13 -9.16 10.02 -3.37
N GLY A 14 -9.10 9.43 -2.17
CA GLY A 14 -9.28 7.99 -1.99
C GLY A 14 -10.66 7.51 -2.44
N LYS A 15 -11.72 8.26 -2.15
CA LYS A 15 -13.09 7.94 -2.60
C LYS A 15 -13.25 8.16 -4.10
N ALA A 16 -12.85 9.31 -4.60
CA ALA A 16 -13.06 9.72 -5.98
C ALA A 16 -12.27 8.87 -6.98
N ILE A 17 -11.03 8.51 -6.62
CA ILE A 17 -10.10 7.82 -7.53
C ILE A 17 -9.95 6.35 -7.14
N GLY A 18 -9.46 6.08 -5.93
CA GLY A 18 -9.13 4.72 -5.49
C GLY A 18 -10.34 3.80 -5.37
N LEU A 19 -11.39 4.25 -4.67
CA LEU A 19 -12.59 3.46 -4.42
C LEU A 19 -13.41 3.29 -5.70
N SER A 20 -13.55 4.36 -6.49
CA SER A 20 -14.18 4.30 -7.82
C SER A 20 -13.50 3.26 -8.70
N TYR A 21 -12.16 3.25 -8.76
CA TYR A 21 -11.41 2.24 -9.50
C TYR A 21 -11.74 0.81 -9.05
N PHE A 22 -11.76 0.53 -7.75
CA PHE A 22 -12.10 -0.80 -7.26
C PHE A 22 -13.53 -1.21 -7.63
N LYS A 23 -14.50 -0.30 -7.49
CA LYS A 23 -15.90 -0.56 -7.86
C LYS A 23 -16.08 -0.82 -9.35
N GLU A 24 -15.46 -0.02 -10.21
CA GLU A 24 -15.46 -0.23 -11.67
C GLU A 24 -14.84 -1.57 -12.07
N ARG A 25 -13.90 -2.07 -11.26
CA ARG A 25 -13.28 -3.39 -11.43
C ARG A 25 -14.08 -4.54 -10.81
N GLY A 26 -15.26 -4.27 -10.26
CA GLY A 26 -16.16 -5.27 -9.68
C GLY A 26 -15.82 -5.69 -8.25
N PHE A 27 -14.96 -4.97 -7.55
CA PHE A 27 -14.67 -5.27 -6.14
C PHE A 27 -15.83 -4.79 -5.26
N THR A 28 -16.35 -5.70 -4.44
CA THR A 28 -17.38 -5.35 -3.45
C THR A 28 -16.76 -4.69 -2.22
N ASN A 29 -17.57 -3.99 -1.43
CA ASN A 29 -17.12 -3.39 -0.17
C ASN A 29 -16.59 -4.45 0.81
N GLU A 30 -17.21 -5.64 0.81
CA GLU A 30 -16.78 -6.79 1.61
C GLU A 30 -15.40 -7.26 1.18
N THR A 31 -15.13 -7.29 -0.13
CA THR A 31 -13.81 -7.66 -0.68
C THR A 31 -12.76 -6.62 -0.31
N ILE A 32 -13.06 -5.33 -0.49
CA ILE A 32 -12.19 -4.22 -0.13
C ILE A 32 -11.82 -4.29 1.35
N LYS A 33 -12.80 -4.57 2.22
CA LYS A 33 -12.59 -4.75 3.66
C LYS A 33 -11.79 -6.02 3.97
N LYS A 34 -12.16 -7.16 3.41
CA LYS A 34 -11.53 -8.48 3.65
C LYS A 34 -10.04 -8.47 3.31
N PHE A 35 -9.67 -7.83 2.19
CA PHE A 35 -8.28 -7.71 1.76
C PHE A 35 -7.60 -6.43 2.26
N SER A 36 -8.29 -5.61 3.06
CA SER A 36 -7.78 -4.32 3.57
C SER A 36 -7.20 -3.44 2.46
N LEU A 37 -7.85 -3.43 1.29
CA LEU A 37 -7.39 -2.66 0.13
C LEU A 37 -7.34 -1.18 0.48
N GLY A 38 -6.35 -0.46 -0.04
CA GLY A 38 -6.10 0.92 0.34
C GLY A 38 -5.78 1.83 -0.82
N TYR A 39 -5.44 3.07 -0.49
CA TYR A 39 -5.02 4.09 -1.44
C TYR A 39 -3.86 4.90 -0.85
N SER A 40 -2.84 5.13 -1.67
CA SER A 40 -1.73 6.04 -1.39
C SER A 40 -1.92 7.30 -2.22
N PRO A 41 -2.07 8.49 -1.60
CA PRO A 41 -2.29 9.76 -2.30
C PRO A 41 -1.20 10.10 -3.31
N GLU A 42 -1.50 11.01 -4.24
CA GLU A 42 -0.51 11.64 -5.14
C GLU A 42 0.43 12.62 -4.42
N THR A 43 0.16 12.92 -3.15
CA THR A 43 1.05 13.73 -2.30
C THR A 43 2.38 13.02 -2.08
N TRP A 44 3.48 13.76 -2.18
CA TRP A 44 4.84 13.20 -2.22
C TRP A 44 5.28 12.47 -0.94
N ASP A 45 4.80 12.86 0.23
CA ASP A 45 5.31 12.39 1.53
C ASP A 45 4.21 12.15 2.57
N ALA A 46 2.97 11.88 2.12
CA ALA A 46 1.81 11.79 3.00
C ALA A 46 1.91 10.66 4.04
N LEU A 47 2.33 9.46 3.63
CA LEU A 47 2.60 8.34 4.54
C LEU A 47 3.81 8.65 5.42
N THR A 48 4.89 9.15 4.83
CA THR A 48 6.13 9.44 5.56
C THR A 48 5.86 10.42 6.70
N LYS A 49 5.18 11.55 6.42
CA LYS A 49 4.79 12.53 7.44
C LYS A 49 3.89 11.95 8.51
N GLU A 50 2.85 11.21 8.13
CA GLU A 50 1.93 10.56 9.07
C GLU A 50 2.69 9.61 10.02
N ALA A 51 3.58 8.78 9.48
CA ALA A 51 4.33 7.80 10.25
C ALA A 51 5.31 8.49 11.22
N LEU A 52 6.05 9.51 10.76
CA LEU A 52 6.93 10.28 11.62
C LEU A 52 6.15 11.01 12.72
N GLY A 53 4.98 11.60 12.40
CA GLY A 53 4.09 12.22 13.38
C GLY A 53 3.55 11.24 14.43
N LYS A 54 3.50 9.94 14.10
CA LYS A 54 3.16 8.85 15.02
C LYS A 54 4.36 8.27 15.78
N GLY A 55 5.55 8.84 15.62
CA GLY A 55 6.77 8.41 16.32
C GLY A 55 7.47 7.21 15.70
N TYR A 56 7.09 6.78 14.49
CA TYR A 56 7.88 5.77 13.76
C TYR A 56 9.22 6.38 13.33
N LYS A 57 10.28 5.57 13.37
CA LYS A 57 11.60 6.02 12.93
C LYS A 57 11.72 5.97 11.42
N PHE A 58 12.34 7.00 10.86
CA PHE A 58 12.58 7.11 9.42
C PHE A 58 13.32 5.89 8.84
N GLU A 59 14.34 5.40 9.55
CA GLU A 59 15.15 4.24 9.15
C GLU A 59 14.32 2.98 8.84
N PHE A 60 13.21 2.77 9.56
CA PHE A 60 12.31 1.65 9.31
C PHE A 60 11.40 1.87 8.11
N LEU A 61 11.02 3.12 7.82
CA LEU A 61 10.24 3.44 6.63
C LEU A 61 11.07 3.23 5.36
N GLU A 62 12.35 3.60 5.42
CA GLU A 62 13.29 3.40 4.33
C GLU A 62 13.64 1.92 4.14
N SER A 63 14.04 1.20 5.21
CA SER A 63 14.48 -0.20 5.11
C SER A 63 13.36 -1.16 4.70
N THR A 64 12.10 -0.85 5.06
CA THR A 64 10.92 -1.59 4.57
C THR A 64 10.44 -1.12 3.20
N GLY A 65 11.08 -0.10 2.63
CA GLY A 65 10.80 0.44 1.31
C GLY A 65 9.47 1.18 1.20
N LEU A 66 8.89 1.66 2.30
CA LEU A 66 7.70 2.51 2.27
C LEU A 66 8.04 3.93 1.80
N THR A 67 9.24 4.38 2.14
CA THR A 67 9.79 5.68 1.79
C THR A 67 11.08 5.49 0.99
N ILE A 68 11.37 6.44 0.10
CA ILE A 68 12.65 6.53 -0.60
C ILE A 68 13.33 7.81 -0.12
N ALA A 69 14.53 7.67 0.44
CA ALA A 69 15.35 8.81 0.82
C ALA A 69 15.96 9.47 -0.42
N ARG A 70 16.00 10.81 -0.39
CA ARG A 70 16.83 11.64 -1.26
C ARG A 70 17.45 12.75 -0.43
N GLU A 71 18.51 13.33 -0.98
CA GLU A 71 19.26 14.41 -0.35
C GLU A 71 18.39 15.64 -0.03
N ASP A 72 17.40 15.94 -0.88
CA ASP A 72 16.53 17.10 -0.73
C ASP A 72 15.31 16.82 0.15
N ARG A 73 14.60 15.72 -0.09
CA ARG A 73 13.43 15.31 0.69
C ARG A 73 13.07 13.84 0.49
N PRO A 74 12.50 13.17 1.52
CA PRO A 74 11.95 11.85 1.33
C PRO A 74 10.69 11.88 0.47
N PHE A 75 10.40 10.77 -0.18
CA PHE A 75 9.13 10.58 -0.88
C PHE A 75 8.56 9.17 -0.68
N ASP A 76 7.24 9.09 -0.68
CA ASP A 76 6.50 7.85 -0.56
C ASP A 76 6.70 7.01 -1.83
N ARG A 77 7.12 5.75 -1.64
CA ARG A 77 7.36 4.82 -2.77
C ARG A 77 6.10 4.57 -3.60
N PHE A 78 4.94 4.56 -2.95
CA PHE A 78 3.68 4.12 -3.54
C PHE A 78 2.73 5.25 -3.93
N LYS A 79 3.23 6.47 -4.07
CA LYS A 79 2.47 7.65 -4.48
C LYS A 79 1.52 7.37 -5.67
N GLY A 80 0.26 7.78 -5.56
CA GLY A 80 -0.72 7.70 -6.64
C GLY A 80 -1.23 6.29 -6.96
N ARG A 81 -1.22 5.38 -5.97
CA ARG A 81 -1.51 3.95 -6.20
C ARG A 81 -2.63 3.45 -5.32
N VAL A 82 -3.44 2.56 -5.88
CA VAL A 82 -4.24 1.64 -5.06
C VAL A 82 -3.34 0.56 -4.47
N MET A 83 -3.59 0.24 -3.22
CA MET A 83 -2.69 -0.51 -2.36
C MET A 83 -3.25 -1.88 -2.01
N PHE A 84 -2.39 -2.88 -2.09
CA PHE A 84 -2.67 -4.28 -1.79
C PHE A 84 -1.71 -4.72 -0.68
N PRO A 85 -2.18 -4.81 0.58
CA PRO A 85 -1.35 -5.29 1.68
C PRO A 85 -0.93 -6.74 1.48
N ILE A 86 0.36 -7.02 1.61
CA ILE A 86 0.89 -8.38 1.54
C ILE A 86 1.08 -8.89 2.95
N GLU A 87 0.37 -9.96 3.30
CA GLU A 87 0.30 -10.49 4.67
C GLU A 87 0.95 -11.86 4.76
N SER A 88 1.65 -12.09 5.88
CA SER A 88 2.08 -13.43 6.29
C SER A 88 0.87 -14.31 6.60
N MET A 89 1.10 -15.63 6.76
CA MET A 89 0.08 -16.56 7.24
C MET A 89 -0.52 -16.19 8.61
N SER A 90 0.17 -15.37 9.40
CA SER A 90 -0.30 -14.88 10.70
C SER A 90 -1.10 -13.57 10.62
N GLY A 91 -1.24 -12.98 9.43
CA GLY A 91 -1.92 -11.69 9.21
C GLY A 91 -1.04 -10.46 9.46
N ARG A 92 0.23 -10.64 9.83
CA ARG A 92 1.21 -9.55 9.88
C ARG A 92 1.51 -9.03 8.47
N VAL A 93 1.49 -7.71 8.30
CA VAL A 93 1.83 -7.07 7.03
C VAL A 93 3.33 -7.12 6.83
N LEU A 94 3.76 -7.68 5.71
CA LEU A 94 5.17 -7.82 5.33
C LEU A 94 5.59 -6.73 4.34
N GLY A 95 4.67 -6.31 3.48
CA GLY A 95 4.92 -5.30 2.46
C GLY A 95 3.64 -4.93 1.72
N PHE A 96 3.79 -4.25 0.58
CA PHE A 96 2.67 -3.80 -0.22
C PHE A 96 2.94 -4.02 -1.71
N GLY A 97 1.87 -4.36 -2.42
CA GLY A 97 1.75 -4.12 -3.86
C GLY A 97 0.99 -2.81 -4.09
N GLY A 98 1.31 -2.11 -5.16
CA GLY A 98 0.68 -0.86 -5.54
C GLY A 98 0.47 -0.76 -7.05
N ARG A 99 -0.77 -0.48 -7.48
CA ARG A 99 -1.10 -0.26 -8.89
C ARG A 99 -1.34 1.22 -9.15
N ILE A 100 -0.63 1.79 -10.12
CA ILE A 100 -0.86 3.18 -10.54
C ILE A 100 -2.20 3.29 -11.25
N LEU A 101 -2.90 4.41 -11.04
CA LEU A 101 -4.17 4.70 -11.69
C LEU A 101 -4.02 5.65 -12.89
N THR A 102 -2.92 6.40 -12.96
CA THR A 102 -2.61 7.31 -14.06
C THR A 102 -1.94 6.60 -15.24
N ASN A 103 -2.05 7.19 -16.42
CA ASN A 103 -1.44 6.67 -17.66
C ASN A 103 0.00 7.15 -17.87
N ASP A 104 0.76 7.39 -16.80
CA ASP A 104 2.18 7.71 -16.91
C ASP A 104 2.94 6.51 -17.51
N LYS A 105 3.29 6.62 -18.80
CA LYS A 105 4.00 5.58 -19.55
C LYS A 105 5.39 5.27 -18.99
N LYS A 106 5.97 6.18 -18.19
CA LYS A 106 7.28 5.98 -17.55
C LYS A 106 7.16 5.26 -16.21
N ALA A 107 5.98 5.23 -15.60
CA ALA A 107 5.75 4.59 -14.31
C ALA A 107 5.38 3.11 -14.47
N ALA A 108 5.96 2.25 -13.62
CA ALA A 108 5.58 0.84 -13.58
C ALA A 108 4.10 0.69 -13.19
N LYS A 109 3.34 -0.07 -14.00
CA LYS A 109 1.90 -0.33 -13.76
C LYS A 109 1.66 -0.93 -12.38
N TYR A 110 2.49 -1.87 -11.97
CA TYR A 110 2.52 -2.46 -10.63
C TYR A 110 3.90 -2.26 -10.02
N LEU A 111 3.92 -1.95 -8.72
CA LEU A 111 5.11 -1.81 -7.91
C LEU A 111 4.91 -2.64 -6.64
N ASN A 112 5.88 -3.48 -6.31
CA ASN A 112 5.91 -4.18 -5.03
C ASN A 112 6.96 -3.56 -4.12
N SER A 113 6.79 -3.73 -2.80
CA SER A 113 7.87 -3.49 -1.84
C SER A 113 9.17 -4.17 -2.32
N PRO A 114 10.34 -3.54 -2.08
CA PRO A 114 11.62 -4.19 -2.28
C PRO A 114 11.80 -5.35 -1.29
N GLU A 115 12.82 -6.18 -1.49
CA GLU A 115 13.22 -7.16 -0.47
C GLU A 115 13.57 -6.43 0.84
N SER A 116 13.23 -7.03 1.97
CA SER A 116 13.56 -6.54 3.31
C SER A 116 13.64 -7.71 4.30
N ASP A 117 14.06 -7.44 5.54
CA ASP A 117 14.15 -8.46 6.60
C ASP A 117 12.82 -9.17 6.89
N ILE A 118 11.69 -8.54 6.53
CA ILE A 118 10.35 -9.08 6.74
C ILE A 118 9.65 -9.49 5.45
N TYR A 119 10.20 -9.16 4.27
CA TYR A 119 9.55 -9.43 2.99
C TYR A 119 10.51 -10.03 1.98
N HIS A 120 10.27 -11.31 1.68
CA HIS A 120 10.95 -12.06 0.64
C HIS A 120 9.97 -12.53 -0.42
N LYS A 121 10.04 -11.96 -1.64
CA LYS A 121 9.05 -12.22 -2.71
C LYS A 121 8.91 -13.69 -3.05
N SER A 122 10.01 -14.44 -3.02
CA SER A 122 10.03 -15.88 -3.34
C SER A 122 9.37 -16.76 -2.28
N LYS A 123 9.13 -16.24 -1.07
CA LYS A 123 8.60 -17.00 0.08
C LYS A 123 7.19 -16.58 0.48
N VAL A 124 6.55 -15.69 -0.28
CA VAL A 124 5.27 -15.09 0.09
C VAL A 124 4.25 -15.31 -1.01
N LEU A 125 3.09 -15.83 -0.62
CA LEU A 125 1.91 -15.97 -1.47
C LEU A 125 0.85 -14.95 -1.06
N TYR A 126 0.49 -14.05 -1.97
CA TYR A 126 -0.56 -13.05 -1.70
C TYR A 126 -1.91 -13.73 -1.44
N GLY A 127 -2.65 -13.25 -0.44
CA GLY A 127 -3.96 -13.80 -0.06
C GLY A 127 -3.91 -15.07 0.78
N ILE A 128 -2.73 -15.59 1.14
CA ILE A 128 -2.60 -16.83 1.95
C ILE A 128 -3.30 -16.71 3.31
N PHE A 129 -3.26 -15.53 3.93
CA PHE A 129 -3.95 -15.27 5.19
C PHE A 129 -5.47 -15.41 5.05
N GLN A 130 -6.04 -14.77 4.03
CA GLN A 130 -7.48 -14.82 3.75
C GLN A 130 -7.94 -16.23 3.36
N ALA A 131 -7.11 -16.97 2.62
CA ALA A 131 -7.39 -18.35 2.23
C ALA A 131 -7.39 -19.32 3.43
N LYS A 132 -6.45 -19.14 4.37
CA LYS A 132 -6.40 -19.95 5.60
C LYS A 132 -7.64 -19.75 6.47
N GLN A 133 -8.21 -18.55 6.52
CA GLN A 133 -9.41 -18.26 7.31
C GLN A 133 -10.71 -18.84 6.73
N SER A 134 -10.72 -19.21 5.44
CA SER A 134 -11.88 -19.81 4.78
C SER A 134 -11.94 -21.33 4.88
N ILE A 135 -10.96 -21.96 5.53
CA ILE A 135 -10.88 -23.39 5.82
C ILE A 135 -11.17 -23.57 7.30
#